data_AF-A0A1C9WTM6-F1
#
_entry.id   AF-A0A1C9WTM6-F1
#
_cell.length_a   1.000
_cell.length_b   1.000
_cell.length_c   1.000
_cell.angle_alpha   90.00
_cell.angle_beta   90.00
_cell.angle_gamma   90.00
#
_symmetry.space_group_name_H-M   'P 1'
#
loop_
_entity.id
_entity.type
_entity.pdbx_description
1 polymer ?
#
loop_
_entity_poly.entity_id
_entity_poly.type
_entity_poly.pdbx_seq_one_letter_code
_entity_poly.pdbx_strand_id
1 'polypeptide(L)'
;MSRRVVLPSESEIREALAQLNAGDPAKPPTVLALALSLGLTNATSWRHFPQIAQEVADGRRNALRSARPADTPATAGTDAKCAIAQLRNDKARLLGQLEVAIAHLQRLTLENRALREELERAVKVVRISPKR
;
A
#
# COMPACT_ATOMS: atom_id res chain seq x y z
N MET A 1 -12.86 -39.44 15.08
CA MET A 1 -14.11 -38.73 15.41
C MET A 1 -14.65 -38.03 14.15
N SER A 2 -15.31 -38.77 13.25
CA SER A 2 -15.91 -38.20 12.04
C SER A 2 -17.25 -37.56 12.41
N ARG A 3 -17.27 -36.23 12.54
CA ARG A 3 -18.54 -35.48 12.67
C ARG A 3 -19.34 -35.77 11.39
N ARG A 4 -20.48 -36.46 11.50
CA ARG A 4 -21.43 -36.56 10.38
C ARG A 4 -21.96 -35.16 10.14
N VAL A 5 -21.41 -34.51 9.12
CA VAL A 5 -21.90 -33.22 8.66
C VAL A 5 -23.16 -33.51 7.88
N VAL A 6 -24.31 -33.13 8.43
CA VAL A 6 -25.55 -33.05 7.64
C VAL A 6 -25.29 -31.97 6.60
N LEU A 7 -25.25 -32.36 5.33
CA LEU A 7 -25.06 -31.41 4.25
C LEU A 7 -26.31 -30.56 4.12
N PRO A 8 -26.21 -29.23 4.23
CA PRO A 8 -27.34 -28.34 4.01
C PRO A 8 -27.82 -28.44 2.57
N SER A 9 -29.11 -28.19 2.37
CA SER A 9 -29.70 -28.16 1.03
C SER A 9 -29.22 -26.92 0.26
N GLU A 10 -29.26 -26.96 -1.07
CA GLU A 10 -28.85 -25.84 -1.92
C GLU A 10 -29.67 -24.56 -1.63
N SER A 11 -30.96 -24.73 -1.29
CA SER A 11 -31.85 -23.64 -0.87
C SER A 11 -31.37 -22.96 0.41
N GLU A 12 -30.98 -23.73 1.43
CA GLU A 12 -30.45 -23.19 2.70
C GLU A 12 -29.17 -22.38 2.49
N ILE A 13 -28.31 -22.81 1.57
CA ILE A 13 -27.06 -22.11 1.25
C ILE A 13 -27.35 -20.76 0.57
N ARG A 14 -28.30 -20.74 -0.36
CA ARG A 14 -28.70 -19.50 -1.04
C ARG A 14 -29.39 -18.52 -0.09
N GLU A 15 -30.22 -19.01 0.82
CA GLU A 15 -30.83 -18.17 1.86
C GLU A 15 -29.78 -17.56 2.79
N ALA A 16 -28.80 -18.36 3.25
CA ALA A 16 -27.69 -17.86 4.05
C ALA A 16 -26.84 -16.82 3.30
N LEU A 17 -26.63 -17.02 1.99
CA LEU A 17 -25.93 -16.05 1.15
C LEU A 17 -26.74 -14.74 0.98
N ALA A 18 -28.05 -14.84 0.81
CA ALA A 18 -28.94 -13.67 0.72
C ALA A 18 -28.91 -12.85 2.01
N GLN A 19 -28.93 -13.51 3.17
CA GLN A 19 -28.80 -12.85 4.48
C GLN A 19 -27.45 -12.14 4.64
N LEU A 20 -26.36 -12.77 4.20
CA LEU A 20 -25.02 -12.15 4.23
C LEU A 20 -24.91 -10.95 3.29
N ASN A 21 -25.58 -10.99 2.13
CA ASN A 21 -25.64 -9.87 1.19
C ASN A 21 -26.54 -8.72 1.68
N ALA A 22 -27.58 -9.01 2.48
CA ALA A 22 -28.45 -8.01 3.08
C ALA A 22 -27.82 -7.26 4.27
N GLY A 23 -26.64 -7.70 4.72
CA GLY A 23 -25.85 -7.05 5.76
C GLY A 23 -25.14 -5.78 5.26
N ASP A 24 -23.87 -5.63 5.62
CA ASP A 24 -23.08 -4.45 5.26
C ASP A 24 -22.75 -4.43 3.76
N PRO A 25 -23.30 -3.48 2.97
CA PRO A 25 -23.04 -3.39 1.53
C PRO A 25 -21.58 -3.03 1.23
N ALA A 26 -20.82 -2.51 2.20
CA ALA A 26 -19.41 -2.17 2.03
C ALA A 26 -18.49 -3.40 2.08
N LYS A 27 -18.97 -4.54 2.60
CA LYS A 27 -18.15 -5.73 2.81
C LYS A 27 -18.76 -6.93 2.07
N PRO A 28 -18.38 -7.16 0.79
CA PRO A 28 -18.89 -8.31 0.05
C PRO A 28 -18.59 -9.62 0.79
N PRO A 29 -19.55 -10.57 0.85
CA PRO A 29 -19.40 -11.79 1.64
C PRO A 29 -18.25 -12.66 1.12
N THR A 30 -17.74 -13.51 2.02
CA THR A 30 -16.68 -14.47 1.68
C THR A 30 -17.22 -15.89 1.77
N VAL A 31 -16.62 -16.80 1.01
CA VAL A 31 -16.90 -18.24 1.10
C VAL A 31 -16.71 -18.75 2.53
N LEU A 32 -15.72 -18.22 3.26
CA LEU A 32 -15.51 -18.53 4.67
C LEU A 32 -16.68 -18.06 5.55
N ALA A 33 -17.18 -16.84 5.35
CA ALA A 33 -18.31 -16.33 6.12
C ALA A 33 -19.59 -17.15 5.86
N LEU A 34 -19.82 -17.56 4.61
CA LEU A 34 -20.91 -18.46 4.24
C LEU A 34 -20.75 -19.86 4.86
N ALA A 35 -19.53 -20.38 4.90
CA ALA A 35 -19.26 -21.67 5.54
C ALA A 35 -19.55 -21.60 7.05
N LEU A 36 -19.12 -20.52 7.70
CA LEU A 36 -19.31 -20.32 9.14
C LEU A 36 -20.78 -20.15 9.52
N SER A 37 -21.60 -19.45 8.72
CA SER A 37 -23.03 -19.31 9.00
C SER A 37 -23.80 -20.63 8.94
N LEU A 38 -23.28 -21.61 8.19
CA LEU A 38 -23.85 -22.95 8.04
C LEU A 38 -23.16 -23.99 8.94
N GLY A 39 -22.23 -23.57 9.80
CA GLY A 39 -21.46 -24.49 10.66
C GLY A 39 -20.50 -25.43 9.90
N LEU A 40 -20.15 -25.08 8.67
CA LEU A 40 -19.24 -25.81 7.79
C LEU A 40 -17.82 -25.24 7.84
N THR A 41 -16.84 -26.05 7.42
CA THR A 41 -15.49 -25.54 7.16
C THR A 41 -15.39 -25.02 5.73
N ASN A 42 -14.47 -24.08 5.49
CA ASN A 42 -14.20 -23.54 4.16
C ASN A 42 -13.91 -24.66 3.13
N ALA A 43 -13.09 -25.65 3.53
CA ALA A 43 -12.78 -26.79 2.67
C ALA A 43 -14.01 -27.64 2.33
N THR A 44 -14.95 -27.79 3.28
CA THR A 44 -16.20 -28.53 3.06
C THR A 44 -17.09 -27.80 2.05
N SER A 45 -17.19 -26.47 2.15
CA SER A 45 -17.95 -25.65 1.19
C SER A 45 -17.37 -25.72 -0.23
N TRP A 46 -16.05 -25.64 -0.38
CA TRP A 46 -15.41 -25.79 -1.71
C TRP A 46 -15.55 -27.18 -2.31
N ARG A 47 -15.58 -28.23 -1.49
CA ARG A 47 -15.70 -29.62 -1.96
C ARG A 47 -17.12 -30.01 -2.37
N HIS A 48 -18.12 -29.57 -1.61
CA HIS A 48 -19.51 -29.98 -1.82
C HIS A 48 -20.34 -28.98 -2.61
N PHE A 49 -19.96 -27.70 -2.59
CA PHE A 49 -20.68 -26.63 -3.28
C PHE A 49 -19.72 -25.74 -4.09
N PRO A 50 -18.93 -26.32 -5.02
CA PRO A 50 -17.91 -25.58 -5.76
C PRO A 50 -18.49 -24.45 -6.61
N GLN A 51 -19.67 -24.64 -7.20
CA GLN A 51 -20.35 -23.63 -8.02
C GLN A 51 -20.72 -22.39 -7.18
N ILE A 52 -21.38 -22.59 -6.04
CA ILE A 52 -21.77 -21.49 -5.15
C ILE A 52 -20.53 -20.82 -4.53
N ALA A 53 -19.51 -21.59 -4.13
CA ALA A 53 -18.25 -21.05 -3.64
C ALA A 53 -17.56 -20.16 -4.68
N GLN A 54 -17.59 -20.58 -5.94
CA GLN A 54 -17.06 -19.83 -7.07
C GLN A 54 -17.88 -18.56 -7.35
N GLU A 55 -19.20 -18.64 -7.34
CA GLU A 55 -20.09 -17.47 -7.48
C GLU A 55 -19.83 -16.41 -6.41
N VAL A 56 -19.66 -16.82 -5.15
CA VAL A 56 -19.34 -15.89 -4.04
C VAL A 56 -17.95 -15.28 -4.22
N ALA A 57 -16.96 -16.08 -4.63
CA ALA A 57 -15.60 -15.59 -4.89
C ALA A 57 -15.55 -14.62 -6.08
N ASP A 58 -16.32 -14.88 -7.13
CA ASP A 58 -16.43 -14.05 -8.32
C ASP A 58 -17.20 -12.76 -8.04
N GLY A 59 -18.33 -12.85 -7.34
CA GLY A 59 -19.10 -11.70 -6.88
C GLY A 59 -18.26 -10.74 -6.03
N ARG A 60 -17.46 -11.28 -5.10
CA ARG A 60 -16.52 -10.47 -4.29
C ARG A 60 -15.42 -9.83 -5.14
N ARG A 61 -14.84 -10.56 -6.10
CA ARG A 61 -13.83 -10.00 -7.01
C ARG A 61 -14.41 -8.88 -7.87
N ASN A 62 -15.63 -9.04 -8.35
CA ASN A 62 -16.32 -8.04 -9.15
C ASN A 62 -16.68 -6.81 -8.31
N ALA A 63 -17.21 -6.99 -7.09
CA ALA A 63 -17.50 -5.89 -6.17
C ALA A 63 -16.26 -5.07 -5.81
N LEU A 64 -15.11 -5.73 -5.57
CA LEU A 64 -13.84 -5.04 -5.32
C LEU A 64 -13.28 -4.35 -6.58
N ARG A 65 -13.57 -4.88 -7.77
CA ARG A 65 -13.21 -4.25 -9.05
C ARG A 65 -14.13 -3.08 -9.40
N SER A 66 -15.40 -3.10 -9.01
CA SER A 66 -16.36 -2.01 -9.24
C SER A 66 -16.29 -0.90 -8.18
N ALA A 67 -15.83 -1.23 -6.97
CA ALA A 67 -15.48 -0.24 -5.95
C ALA A 67 -14.18 0.51 -6.29
N ARG A 68 -13.37 -0.03 -7.21
CA ARG A 68 -12.35 0.74 -7.91
C ARG A 68 -13.09 1.65 -8.89
N PRO A 69 -12.92 2.99 -8.84
CA PRO A 69 -13.62 3.88 -9.77
C PRO A 69 -13.37 3.40 -11.20
N ALA A 70 -14.46 3.21 -11.94
CA ALA A 70 -14.50 2.66 -13.30
C ALA A 70 -13.92 3.60 -14.37
N ASP A 71 -13.11 4.57 -13.97
CA ASP A 71 -12.48 5.54 -14.86
C ASP A 71 -11.00 5.23 -14.95
N THR A 72 -10.63 4.21 -15.71
CA THR A 72 -9.34 4.21 -16.40
C THR A 72 -9.40 3.23 -17.57
N PRO A 73 -9.46 3.72 -18.83
CA PRO A 73 -9.26 2.85 -20.00
C PRO A 73 -7.87 2.19 -19.89
N ALA A 74 -7.65 1.05 -20.56
CA ALA A 74 -6.42 0.27 -20.47
C ALA A 74 -5.11 1.06 -20.75
N THR A 75 -5.22 2.22 -21.41
CA THR A 75 -4.18 3.25 -21.61
C THR A 75 -3.76 3.99 -20.33
N ALA A 76 -4.65 4.21 -19.37
CA ALA A 76 -4.29 4.91 -18.14
C ALA A 76 -3.41 4.07 -17.20
N GLY A 77 -3.41 2.74 -17.36
CA GLY A 77 -2.46 1.85 -16.69
C GLY A 77 -1.02 1.99 -17.22
N THR A 78 -0.85 2.29 -18.51
CA THR A 78 0.46 2.62 -19.10
C THR A 78 0.88 4.03 -18.73
N ASP A 79 -0.05 4.99 -18.75
CA ASP A 79 0.23 6.38 -18.37
C ASP A 79 0.62 6.50 -16.89
N ALA A 80 -0.05 5.77 -16.00
CA ALA A 80 0.32 5.70 -14.58
C ALA A 80 1.71 5.07 -14.37
N LYS A 81 2.07 4.03 -15.15
CA LYS A 81 3.42 3.44 -15.09
C LYS A 81 4.48 4.41 -15.60
N CYS A 82 4.21 5.13 -16.68
CA CYS A 82 5.08 6.17 -17.21
C CYS A 82 5.26 7.31 -16.19
N ALA A 83 4.18 7.76 -15.54
CA ALA A 83 4.22 8.78 -14.49
C ALA A 83 5.05 8.32 -13.29
N ILE A 84 4.88 7.06 -12.84
CA ILE A 84 5.68 6.50 -11.74
C ILE A 84 7.17 6.44 -12.13
N ALA A 85 7.48 6.05 -13.37
CA ALA A 85 8.85 6.03 -13.86
C ALA A 85 9.46 7.44 -13.92
N GLN A 86 8.71 8.44 -14.38
CA GLN A 86 9.11 9.85 -14.37
C GLN A 86 9.40 10.34 -12.95
N LEU A 87 8.48 10.09 -12.01
CA LEU A 87 8.67 10.48 -10.61
C LEU A 87 9.90 9.84 -9.97
N ARG A 88 10.24 8.59 -10.34
CA ARG A 88 11.47 7.93 -9.87
C ARG A 88 12.72 8.60 -10.44
N ASN A 89 12.70 8.95 -11.73
CA ASN A 89 13.80 9.64 -12.37
C ASN A 89 14.00 11.05 -11.78
N ASP A 90 12.91 11.78 -11.57
CA ASP A 90 12.96 13.11 -10.94
C ASP A 90 13.48 13.03 -9.51
N LYS A 91 13.02 12.05 -8.72
CA LYS A 91 13.55 11.80 -7.38
C LYS A 91 15.05 11.53 -7.41
N ALA A 92 15.52 10.66 -8.30
CA ALA A 92 16.95 10.36 -8.43
C ALA A 92 17.76 11.60 -8.82
N ARG A 93 17.24 12.41 -9.75
CA ARG A 93 17.86 13.67 -10.16
C ARG A 93 17.95 14.67 -9.01
N LEU A 94 16.86 14.84 -8.25
CA LEU A 94 16.81 15.76 -7.10
C LEU A 94 17.76 15.33 -5.99
N LEU A 95 17.87 14.02 -5.73
CA LEU A 95 18.84 13.50 -4.76
C LEU A 95 20.28 13.79 -5.20
N GLY A 96 20.61 13.59 -6.47
CA GLY A 96 21.94 13.93 -7.00
C GLY A 96 22.24 15.44 -6.89
N GLN A 97 21.26 16.30 -7.17
CA GLN A 97 21.42 17.76 -6.98
C GLN A 97 21.66 18.12 -5.51
N LEU A 98 20.96 17.46 -4.59
CA LEU A 98 21.09 17.67 -3.15
C LEU A 98 22.47 17.23 -2.64
N GLU A 99 23.00 16.10 -3.11
CA GLU A 99 24.36 15.64 -2.78
C GLU A 99 25.43 16.65 -3.25
N VAL A 100 25.31 17.15 -4.48
CA VAL A 100 26.23 18.17 -5.02
C VAL A 100 26.13 19.47 -4.21
N ALA A 101 24.92 19.91 -3.87
CA ALA A 101 24.72 21.11 -3.05
C ALA A 101 25.34 20.97 -1.64
N ILE A 102 25.20 19.80 -1.01
CA ILE A 102 25.83 19.49 0.28
C ILE A 102 27.36 19.59 0.17
N ALA A 103 27.94 18.98 -0.86
CA ALA A 103 29.39 19.03 -1.08
C ALA A 103 29.88 20.48 -1.26
N HIS A 104 29.14 21.31 -2.00
CA HIS A 104 29.46 22.74 -2.14
C HIS A 104 29.36 23.50 -0.83
N LEU A 105 28.31 23.28 -0.03
CA LEU A 105 28.16 23.92 1.28
C LEU A 105 29.29 23.53 2.22
N GLN A 106 29.68 22.25 2.26
CA GLN A 106 30.81 21.78 3.06
C GLN A 106 32.12 22.47 2.65
N ARG A 107 32.39 22.53 1.34
CA ARG A 107 33.56 23.23 0.80
C ARG A 107 33.57 24.71 1.17
N LEU A 108 32.47 25.42 0.91
CA LEU A 108 32.34 26.85 1.25
C LEU A 108 32.48 27.10 2.75
N THR A 109 32.03 26.16 3.60
CA THR A 109 32.18 26.27 5.05
C THR A 109 33.65 26.19 5.47
N LEU A 110 34.41 25.26 4.87
CA LEU A 110 35.84 25.13 5.12
C LEU A 110 36.62 26.35 4.60
N GLU A 111 36.32 26.81 3.38
CA GLU A 111 36.94 28.00 2.79
C GLU A 111 36.64 29.26 3.61
N ASN A 112 35.39 29.47 4.04
CA ASN A 112 35.03 30.60 4.91
C ASN A 112 35.77 30.56 6.25
N ARG A 113 35.95 29.37 6.82
CA ARG A 113 36.73 29.21 8.06
C ARG A 113 38.19 29.59 7.84
N ALA A 114 38.82 29.07 6.79
CA ALA A 114 40.21 29.37 6.46
C ALA A 114 40.43 30.87 6.23
N LEU A 115 39.56 31.51 5.44
CA LEU A 115 39.62 32.96 5.19
C LEU A 115 39.45 33.78 6.46
N ARG A 116 38.57 33.36 7.38
CA ARG A 116 38.43 34.01 8.70
C ARG A 116 39.71 33.87 9.53
N GLU A 117 40.33 32.69 9.55
CA GLU A 117 41.59 32.47 10.26
C GLU A 117 42.76 33.25 9.64
N GLU A 118 42.79 33.43 8.32
CA GLU A 118 43.77 34.28 7.62
C GLU A 118 43.57 35.77 7.94
N LEU A 119 42.32 36.24 7.90
CA LEU A 119 41.99 37.62 8.21
C LEU A 119 42.30 37.96 9.67
N GLU A 120 41.97 37.06 10.61
CA GLU A 120 42.31 37.23 12.03
C GLU A 120 43.84 37.30 12.24
N ARG A 121 44.61 36.47 11.53
CA ARG A 121 46.08 36.52 11.54
C ARG A 121 46.60 37.85 10.99
N ALA A 122 46.06 38.33 9.87
CA ALA A 122 46.48 39.58 9.25
C ALA A 122 46.15 40.81 10.12
N VAL A 123 44.98 40.80 10.77
CA VAL A 123 44.48 41.91 11.61
C VAL A 123 44.99 41.81 13.06
N LYS A 124 45.75 40.76 13.42
CA LYS A 124 46.27 40.50 14.78
C LYS A 124 45.17 40.45 15.85
N VAL A 125 43.98 39.94 15.49
CA VAL A 125 42.86 39.82 16.43
C VAL A 125 43.16 38.69 17.42
N VAL A 126 43.32 39.03 18.70
CA VAL A 126 43.46 38.05 19.78
C VAL A 126 42.07 37.61 20.25
N ARG A 127 41.71 36.34 20.01
CA ARG A 127 40.46 35.78 20.53
C ARG A 127 40.58 35.57 22.04
N ILE A 128 39.80 36.33 22.82
CA ILE A 128 39.66 36.11 24.27
C ILE A 128 38.63 34.98 24.45
N SER A 129 39.10 33.78 24.80
CA SER A 129 38.18 32.67 25.10
C SER A 129 37.39 32.97 26.38
N PRO A 130 36.06 32.83 26.38
CA PRO A 130 35.29 32.96 27.61
C PRO A 130 35.63 31.79 28.55
N LYS A 131 36.02 32.15 29.77
CA LYS A 131 36.36 31.22 30.85
C LYS A 131 35.06 30.50 31.30
N ARG A 132 35.11 29.17 31.38
CA ARG A 132 34.02 28.32 31.89
C ARG A 132 33.69 28.62 33.34
#